data_AF-A0A927M8F4-F1
#
_entry.id   AF-A0A927M8F4-F1
#
_cell.length_a   1.000
_cell.length_b   1.000
_cell.length_c   1.000
_cell.angle_alpha   90.00
_cell.angle_beta   90.00
_cell.angle_gamma   90.00
#
_symmetry.space_group_name_H-M   'P 1'
#
loop_
_entity.id
_entity.type
_entity.pdbx_description
1 polymer ?
#
loop_
_entity_poly.entity_id
_entity_poly.type
_entity_poly.pdbx_seq_one_letter_code
_entity_poly.pdbx_strand_id
1 'polypeptide(L)'
;MIALLVEAVRGDARLVFANGGDWGIDALVGDLNGRVMIWQAKYFPHGVTNRHRGQIEGSFASAVRNASEHGYRVQEWVLCVPSSLDPQMSQWWDSWRQTQARLTGIRLVLWDETGLRSQLMRPAARYVRRAYYHPYQDAGDEDSDHPKSPESVTVTSALPRQPFDHTATPWVGGDERRIGAHRYLLHADSVEQVSIDHSWNWREATADRVQHDPLRVRLRQLQVVRDTSTAQRRRDEVRAQGHLLRKLGGRGGLPSLDDLTEEAAATTLVTVLPSGPSWRQAFGPTDTRLARFAAAGVLGAAAEVCATLAVLHGAGTSHRALGPDSIVLTGRTRRAALVDGGLAVLTPQPGEGIPGYRAPEQHRGGGCATPVDIYQVAALVYHSMTGHPPSPYATPPIRASLPEWSEHLDDLLLRCLDPDPSRRPVGPRALAAAFREGRRLLSQGDTR
;
A
#
# COMPACT_ATOMS: atom_id res chain seq x y z
N MET A 1 10.82 2.63 2.61
CA MET A 1 11.18 2.06 3.93
C MET A 1 12.16 2.94 4.69
N ILE A 2 13.40 3.18 4.21
CA ILE A 2 14.40 3.96 4.97
C ILE A 2 13.90 5.35 5.36
N ALA A 3 13.23 6.09 4.45
CA ALA A 3 12.65 7.39 4.79
C ALA A 3 11.66 7.33 5.97
N LEU A 4 10.73 6.37 5.96
CA LEU A 4 9.78 6.14 7.06
C LEU A 4 10.48 5.68 8.34
N LEU A 5 11.54 4.88 8.23
CA LEU A 5 12.36 4.46 9.37
C LEU A 5 13.09 5.66 9.99
N VAL A 6 13.59 6.58 9.18
CA VAL A 6 14.24 7.81 9.63
C VAL A 6 13.25 8.74 10.33
N GLU A 7 12.07 8.93 9.74
CA GLU A 7 10.96 9.68 10.33
C GLU A 7 10.56 9.11 11.69
N ALA A 8 10.35 7.79 11.77
CA ALA A 8 10.02 7.08 13.01
C ALA A 8 11.05 7.30 14.13
N VAL A 9 12.33 7.38 13.78
CA VAL A 9 13.42 7.43 14.76
C VAL A 9 13.80 8.86 15.15
N ARG A 10 13.55 9.86 14.29
CA ARG A 10 14.05 11.23 14.45
C ARG A 10 12.96 12.32 14.51
N GLY A 11 11.70 12.02 14.21
CA GLY A 11 10.55 12.90 14.43
C GLY A 11 10.32 14.02 13.39
N ASP A 12 11.36 14.57 12.76
CA ASP A 12 11.26 15.79 11.93
C ASP A 12 11.74 15.63 10.46
N ALA A 13 11.50 14.48 9.83
CA ALA A 13 11.98 14.22 8.46
C ALA A 13 11.10 14.89 7.37
N ARG A 14 11.72 15.67 6.45
CA ARG A 14 11.05 16.19 5.24
C ARG A 14 11.53 15.41 4.01
N LEU A 15 10.65 14.59 3.43
CA LEU A 15 10.94 13.88 2.18
C LEU A 15 11.14 14.88 1.02
N VAL A 16 12.37 14.94 0.48
CA VAL A 16 12.66 15.62 -0.79
C VAL A 16 12.96 14.53 -1.82
N PHE A 17 12.13 14.48 -2.87
CA PHE A 17 12.27 13.55 -3.99
C PHE A 17 13.43 14.00 -4.89
N ALA A 18 14.41 13.13 -5.14
CA ALA A 18 15.44 13.39 -6.13
C ALA A 18 14.87 13.10 -7.54
N ASN A 19 14.91 14.09 -8.43
CA ASN A 19 14.59 13.90 -9.86
C ASN A 19 15.55 12.88 -10.47
N GLY A 20 15.00 11.94 -11.24
CA GLY A 20 15.75 10.84 -11.84
C GLY A 20 16.79 11.32 -12.86
N GLY A 21 18.05 11.07 -12.55
CA GLY A 21 19.20 11.36 -13.39
C GLY A 21 20.47 11.39 -12.54
N ASP A 22 20.97 10.21 -12.18
CA ASP A 22 22.28 9.99 -11.54
C ASP A 22 22.49 10.42 -10.05
N TRP A 23 22.70 9.39 -9.21
CA TRP A 23 23.35 9.35 -7.88
C TRP A 23 22.65 9.96 -6.65
N GLY A 24 21.62 9.24 -6.20
CA GLY A 24 21.47 8.76 -4.82
C GLY A 24 21.42 9.81 -3.70
N ILE A 25 20.24 10.34 -3.41
CA ILE A 25 19.89 10.82 -2.08
C ILE A 25 18.49 10.28 -1.81
N ASP A 26 18.36 9.36 -0.85
CA ASP A 26 17.09 8.66 -0.61
C ASP A 26 16.24 9.33 0.47
N ALA A 27 16.84 10.21 1.29
CA ALA A 27 16.13 11.12 2.18
C ALA A 27 17.02 12.29 2.66
N LEU A 28 16.41 13.47 2.81
CA LEU A 28 17.00 14.68 3.40
C LEU A 28 16.21 15.04 4.67
N VAL A 29 16.86 15.55 5.72
CA VAL A 29 16.18 16.05 6.93
C VAL A 29 16.79 17.38 7.39
N GLY A 30 15.95 18.41 7.59
CA GLY A 30 16.30 19.66 8.28
C GLY A 30 15.43 20.87 7.91
N ASP A 31 15.06 21.68 8.92
CA ASP A 31 15.40 23.11 9.00
C ASP A 31 15.07 23.68 10.40
N LEU A 32 16.11 24.00 11.17
CA LEU A 32 16.00 24.89 12.33
C LEU A 32 17.19 25.87 12.43
N ASN A 33 18.07 25.95 11.40
CA ASN A 33 19.24 26.85 11.33
C ASN A 33 20.15 26.59 10.07
N GLY A 34 19.64 26.03 8.97
CA GLY A 34 20.45 25.77 7.75
C GLY A 34 21.41 24.56 7.80
N ARG A 35 21.14 23.57 8.67
CA ARG A 35 21.91 22.32 8.78
C ARG A 35 21.09 21.13 8.31
N VAL A 36 21.65 20.34 7.39
CA VAL A 36 20.98 19.22 6.71
C VAL A 36 21.62 17.89 7.08
N MET A 37 20.81 16.87 7.31
CA MET A 37 21.24 15.48 7.45
C MET A 37 20.84 14.70 6.19
N ILE A 38 21.73 13.85 5.70
CA ILE A 38 21.55 13.10 4.45
C ILE A 38 21.55 11.60 4.76
N TRP A 39 20.54 10.88 4.29
CA TRP A 39 20.52 9.41 4.29
C TRP A 39 20.64 8.90 2.87
N GLN A 40 21.57 7.99 2.66
CA GLN A 40 21.85 7.42 1.35
C GLN A 40 21.85 5.90 1.45
N ALA A 41 20.94 5.26 0.70
CA ALA A 41 20.82 3.82 0.66
C ALA A 41 21.67 3.24 -0.47
N LYS A 42 22.36 2.14 -0.19
CA LYS A 42 23.05 1.33 -1.20
C LYS A 42 22.75 -0.14 -0.96
N TYR A 43 22.38 -0.84 -2.03
CA TYR A 43 22.05 -2.25 -1.96
C TYR A 43 23.20 -3.10 -2.53
N PHE A 44 23.81 -3.93 -1.68
CA PHE A 44 24.89 -4.84 -2.04
C PHE A 44 24.48 -6.28 -1.67
N PRO A 45 23.98 -7.10 -2.63
CA PRO A 45 23.33 -8.38 -2.32
C PRO A 45 24.25 -9.48 -1.75
N HIS A 46 25.57 -9.31 -1.81
CA HIS A 46 26.56 -10.29 -1.36
C HIS A 46 27.56 -9.74 -0.34
N GLY A 47 27.13 -8.75 0.46
CA GLY A 47 28.00 -8.07 1.42
C GLY A 47 28.86 -6.97 0.79
N VAL A 48 29.44 -6.12 1.65
CA VAL A 48 30.24 -4.98 1.19
C VAL A 48 31.72 -5.33 1.25
N THR A 49 32.37 -5.31 0.09
CA THR A 49 33.81 -5.58 -0.07
C THR A 49 34.52 -4.38 -0.69
N ASN A 50 35.85 -4.45 -0.78
CA ASN A 50 36.69 -3.39 -1.39
C ASN A 50 36.27 -2.97 -2.81
N ARG A 51 35.57 -3.82 -3.56
CA ARG A 51 35.05 -3.48 -4.91
C ARG A 51 34.00 -2.37 -4.88
N HIS A 52 33.31 -2.17 -3.75
CA HIS A 52 32.25 -1.17 -3.60
C HIS A 52 32.76 0.18 -3.06
N ARG A 53 34.03 0.25 -2.66
CA ARG A 53 34.66 1.45 -2.07
C ARG A 53 34.48 2.70 -2.92
N GLY A 54 34.79 2.62 -4.21
CA GLY A 54 34.68 3.77 -5.12
C GLY A 54 33.25 4.28 -5.25
N GLN A 55 32.26 3.40 -5.14
CA GLN A 55 30.85 3.79 -5.19
C GLN A 55 30.41 4.55 -3.93
N ILE A 56 30.92 4.16 -2.76
CA ILE A 56 30.66 4.83 -1.48
C ILE A 56 31.35 6.20 -1.45
N GLU A 57 32.63 6.27 -1.85
CA GLU A 57 33.38 7.51 -1.93
C GLU A 57 32.73 8.51 -2.92
N GLY A 58 32.34 8.04 -4.11
CA GLY A 58 31.65 8.87 -5.11
C GLY A 58 30.29 9.37 -4.64
N SER A 59 29.58 8.56 -3.85
CA SER A 59 28.28 8.91 -3.27
C SER A 59 28.39 10.04 -2.24
N PHE A 60 29.37 9.96 -1.34
CA PHE A 60 29.67 11.03 -0.39
C PHE A 60 30.13 12.31 -1.10
N ALA A 61 31.03 12.19 -2.09
CA ALA A 61 31.51 13.33 -2.86
C ALA A 61 30.37 14.05 -3.60
N SER A 62 29.40 13.30 -4.15
CA SER A 62 28.21 13.87 -4.78
C SER A 62 27.34 14.62 -3.77
N ALA A 63 27.10 14.04 -2.59
CA ALA A 63 26.33 14.68 -1.52
C ALA A 63 26.96 16.01 -1.05
N VAL A 64 28.29 16.05 -0.91
CA VAL A 64 29.03 17.26 -0.54
C VAL A 64 28.96 18.33 -1.64
N ARG A 65 29.12 17.93 -2.91
CA ARG A 65 29.04 18.83 -4.06
C ARG A 65 27.65 19.46 -4.17
N ASN A 66 26.60 18.65 -4.08
CA ASN A 66 25.21 19.10 -4.12
C ASN A 66 24.92 20.12 -3.01
N ALA A 67 25.43 19.88 -1.81
CA ALA A 67 25.32 20.82 -0.69
C ALA A 67 26.01 22.17 -0.96
N SER A 68 27.19 22.15 -1.60
CA SER A 68 27.88 23.38 -2.00
C SER A 68 27.16 24.13 -3.12
N GLU A 69 26.54 23.43 -4.08
CA GLU A 69 25.81 24.03 -5.21
C GLU A 69 24.51 24.71 -4.76
N HIS A 70 23.83 24.15 -3.77
CA HIS A 70 22.53 24.64 -3.30
C HIS A 70 22.58 25.40 -1.97
N GLY A 71 23.79 25.70 -1.47
CA GLY A 71 24.01 26.64 -0.35
C GLY A 71 23.60 26.15 1.03
N TYR A 72 23.50 24.83 1.27
CA TYR A 72 23.18 24.26 2.58
C TYR A 72 24.36 23.51 3.19
N ARG A 73 24.45 23.44 4.53
CA ARG A 73 25.54 22.74 5.22
C ARG A 73 25.12 21.35 5.67
N VAL A 74 25.82 20.32 5.20
CA VAL A 74 25.62 18.95 5.71
C VAL A 74 26.25 18.81 7.09
N GLN A 75 25.48 18.35 8.06
CA GLN A 75 25.97 18.07 9.42
C GLN A 75 26.22 16.58 9.64
N GLU A 76 25.35 15.72 9.11
CA GLU A 76 25.46 14.27 9.25
C GLU A 76 25.14 13.59 7.91
N TRP A 77 25.97 12.63 7.51
CA TRP A 77 25.73 11.76 6.37
C TRP A 77 25.66 10.31 6.85
N VAL A 78 24.53 9.68 6.61
CA VAL A 78 24.22 8.32 7.06
C VAL A 78 24.18 7.40 5.84
N LEU A 79 25.10 6.45 5.79
CA LEU A 79 25.10 5.39 4.80
C LEU A 79 24.25 4.23 5.30
N CYS A 80 23.20 3.88 4.56
CA CYS A 80 22.32 2.75 4.86
C CYS A 80 22.63 1.59 3.91
N VAL A 81 23.09 0.47 4.46
CA VAL A 81 23.40 -0.74 3.70
C VAL A 81 22.73 -1.95 4.35
N PRO A 82 21.78 -2.63 3.69
CA PRO A 82 21.11 -3.81 4.24
C PRO A 82 21.96 -5.08 4.06
N SER A 83 23.26 -5.00 4.34
CA SER A 83 24.21 -6.11 4.30
C SER A 83 25.38 -5.84 5.23
N SER A 84 26.04 -6.88 5.71
CA SER A 84 27.24 -6.76 6.54
C SER A 84 28.48 -6.34 5.73
N LEU A 85 29.38 -5.57 6.35
CA LEU A 85 30.71 -5.26 5.82
C LEU A 85 31.68 -6.38 6.17
N ASP A 86 32.59 -6.73 5.26
CA ASP A 86 33.69 -7.62 5.61
C ASP A 86 34.69 -6.92 6.59
N PRO A 87 35.59 -7.65 7.27
CA PRO A 87 36.51 -7.05 8.23
C PRO A 87 37.44 -5.98 7.62
N GLN A 88 37.89 -6.17 6.38
CA GLN A 88 38.78 -5.21 5.70
C GLN A 88 38.04 -3.92 5.37
N MET A 89 36.81 -4.05 4.88
CA MET A 89 35.93 -2.94 4.55
C MET A 89 35.50 -2.19 5.81
N SER A 90 35.30 -2.89 6.93
CA SER A 90 34.99 -2.28 8.23
C SER A 90 36.14 -1.42 8.74
N GLN A 91 37.37 -1.93 8.70
CA GLN A 91 38.58 -1.18 9.07
C GLN A 91 38.81 0.03 8.16
N TRP A 92 38.61 -0.15 6.85
CA TRP A 92 38.66 0.94 5.89
C TRP A 92 37.62 2.01 6.22
N TRP A 93 36.36 1.62 6.42
CA TRP A 93 35.26 2.53 6.71
C TRP A 93 35.53 3.35 7.98
N ASP A 94 36.00 2.71 9.05
CA ASP A 94 36.33 3.39 10.31
C ASP A 94 37.46 4.40 10.15
N SER A 95 38.49 4.07 9.37
CA SER A 95 39.58 4.99 9.08
C SER A 95 39.09 6.15 8.19
N TRP A 96 38.39 5.83 7.12
CA TRP A 96 37.92 6.78 6.12
C TRP A 96 36.90 7.77 6.72
N ARG A 97 35.94 7.30 7.52
CA ARG A 97 34.94 8.16 8.15
C ARG A 97 35.56 9.17 9.11
N GLN A 98 36.60 8.78 9.86
CA GLN A 98 37.31 9.68 10.76
C GLN A 98 38.08 10.74 9.98
N THR A 99 38.75 10.34 8.90
CA THR A 99 39.44 11.28 8.00
C THR A 99 38.47 12.26 7.37
N GLN A 100 37.36 11.80 6.79
CA GLN A 100 36.37 12.68 6.17
C GLN A 100 35.70 13.60 7.20
N ALA A 101 35.42 13.12 8.41
CA ALA A 101 34.87 13.96 9.46
C ALA A 101 35.82 15.10 9.88
N ARG A 102 37.14 14.85 9.92
CA ARG A 102 38.14 15.91 10.17
C ARG A 102 38.25 16.90 9.01
N LEU A 103 38.20 16.42 7.77
CA LEU A 103 38.38 17.26 6.58
C LEU A 103 37.15 18.14 6.29
N THR A 104 35.95 17.59 6.46
CA THR A 104 34.70 18.24 6.05
C THR A 104 33.88 18.79 7.21
N GLY A 105 34.14 18.34 8.45
CA GLY A 105 33.31 18.62 9.61
C GLY A 105 31.94 17.91 9.60
N ILE A 106 31.71 17.01 8.65
CA ILE A 106 30.47 16.21 8.53
C ILE A 106 30.60 14.96 9.40
N ARG A 107 29.57 14.61 10.17
CA ARG A 107 29.52 13.33 10.90
C ARG A 107 29.09 12.21 9.96
N LEU A 108 29.93 11.19 9.77
CA LEU A 108 29.59 10.02 8.97
C LEU A 108 29.12 8.86 9.87
N VAL A 109 27.94 8.30 9.56
CA VAL A 109 27.30 7.22 10.32
C VAL A 109 26.99 6.06 9.37
N LEU A 110 27.16 4.83 9.85
CA LEU A 110 26.80 3.61 9.12
C LEU A 110 25.60 2.94 9.77
N TRP A 111 24.58 2.67 8.97
CA TRP A 111 23.49 1.76 9.28
C TRP A 111 23.66 0.53 8.39
N ASP A 112 24.45 -0.44 8.84
CA ASP A 112 24.60 -1.75 8.21
C ASP A 112 23.42 -2.67 8.57
N GLU A 113 23.50 -3.96 8.24
CA GLU A 113 22.47 -4.95 8.59
C GLU A 113 22.05 -4.87 10.07
N THR A 114 23.03 -4.80 10.98
CA THR A 114 22.80 -4.74 12.43
C THR A 114 22.20 -3.40 12.83
N GLY A 115 22.73 -2.30 12.30
CA GLY A 115 22.23 -0.95 12.56
C GLY A 115 20.79 -0.75 12.10
N LEU A 116 20.47 -1.19 10.88
CA LEU A 116 19.12 -1.11 10.31
C LEU A 116 18.13 -1.96 11.09
N ARG A 117 18.49 -3.20 11.44
CA ARG A 117 17.66 -4.06 12.31
C ARG A 117 17.43 -3.42 13.66
N SER A 118 18.46 -2.87 14.29
CA SER A 118 18.33 -2.17 15.57
C SER A 118 17.34 -1.00 15.48
N GLN A 119 17.40 -0.19 14.41
CA GLN A 119 16.43 0.90 14.21
C GLN A 119 15.01 0.37 13.99
N LEU A 120 14.82 -0.70 13.21
CA LEU A 120 13.52 -1.33 12.96
C LEU A 120 12.90 -1.97 14.21
N MET A 121 13.72 -2.38 15.17
CA MET A 121 13.24 -2.96 16.42
C MET A 121 12.77 -1.93 17.44
N ARG A 122 13.08 -0.64 17.25
CA ARG A 122 12.66 0.42 18.17
C ARG A 122 11.13 0.56 18.23
N PRO A 123 10.55 0.87 19.40
CA PRO A 123 9.11 1.07 19.54
C PRO A 123 8.55 2.11 18.55
N ALA A 124 9.26 3.21 18.32
CA ALA A 124 8.84 4.25 17.40
C ALA A 124 8.79 3.78 15.93
N ALA A 125 9.58 2.78 15.54
CA ALA A 125 9.60 2.19 14.21
C ALA A 125 8.60 1.03 14.03
N ARG A 126 7.75 0.77 15.04
CA ARG A 126 6.78 -0.34 15.01
C ARG A 126 5.85 -0.28 13.80
N TYR A 127 5.39 0.92 13.42
CA TYR A 127 4.51 1.10 12.25
C TYR A 127 5.24 0.82 10.93
N VAL A 128 6.53 1.16 10.84
CA VAL A 128 7.39 0.84 9.69
C VAL A 128 7.62 -0.67 9.61
N ARG A 129 7.91 -1.31 10.74
CA ARG A 129 8.09 -2.76 10.81
C ARG A 129 6.80 -3.50 10.42
N ARG A 130 5.64 -3.04 10.88
CA ARG A 130 4.34 -3.56 10.43
C ARG A 130 4.14 -3.33 8.93
N ALA A 131 4.35 -2.12 8.41
CA ALA A 131 4.11 -1.82 7.00
C ALA A 131 4.98 -2.62 6.02
N TYR A 132 6.22 -3.00 6.39
CA TYR A 132 7.18 -3.62 5.48
C TYR A 132 7.55 -5.07 5.80
N TYR A 133 7.43 -5.52 7.05
CA TYR A 133 7.90 -6.84 7.50
C TYR A 133 6.83 -7.68 8.19
N HIS A 134 5.82 -7.07 8.79
CA HIS A 134 4.64 -7.75 9.32
C HIS A 134 3.33 -7.10 8.83
N PRO A 135 3.11 -6.97 7.50
CA PRO A 135 1.92 -6.28 7.00
C PRO A 135 0.63 -7.03 7.27
N TYR A 136 0.69 -8.26 7.81
CA TYR A 136 -0.45 -9.17 7.92
C TYR A 136 -0.56 -9.92 9.26
N GLN A 137 0.10 -9.48 10.34
CA GLN A 137 -0.22 -9.97 11.69
C GLN A 137 -1.25 -9.06 12.34
N ASP A 138 -2.39 -9.63 12.73
CA ASP A 138 -3.47 -8.92 13.43
C ASP A 138 -2.98 -8.30 14.74
N ALA A 139 -3.66 -7.23 15.15
CA ALA A 139 -3.48 -6.56 16.44
C ALA A 139 -4.06 -7.38 17.62
N GLY A 140 -3.88 -8.70 17.60
CA GLY A 140 -4.67 -9.65 18.40
C GLY A 140 -3.93 -10.49 19.44
N ASP A 141 -2.59 -10.60 19.43
CA ASP A 141 -1.88 -11.45 20.40
C ASP A 141 -0.58 -10.81 20.92
N GLU A 142 -0.46 -10.83 22.25
CA GLU A 142 0.70 -10.57 23.12
C GLU A 142 1.18 -9.10 23.27
N ASP A 143 0.72 -8.40 24.32
CA ASP A 143 1.47 -8.27 25.59
C ASP A 143 0.68 -7.46 26.62
N SER A 144 0.19 -8.13 27.66
CA SER A 144 -0.31 -7.53 28.88
C SER A 144 0.88 -7.15 29.76
N ASP A 145 1.52 -6.01 29.48
CA ASP A 145 2.37 -5.37 30.48
C ASP A 145 2.32 -3.84 30.30
N HIS A 146 1.55 -3.19 31.17
CA HIS A 146 1.44 -1.75 31.27
C HIS A 146 2.53 -1.22 32.22
N PRO A 147 3.60 -0.58 31.74
CA PRO A 147 4.28 0.41 32.54
C PRO A 147 3.47 1.71 32.47
N LYS A 148 2.96 2.13 33.63
CA LYS A 148 2.25 3.40 33.85
C LYS A 148 2.95 4.56 33.14
N SER A 149 2.16 5.37 32.43
CA SER A 149 2.61 6.63 31.81
C SER A 149 3.26 7.54 32.86
N PRO A 150 4.50 8.02 32.67
CA PRO A 150 4.96 9.20 33.38
C PRO A 150 4.34 10.45 32.76
N GLU A 151 4.11 11.40 33.64
CA GLU A 151 3.33 12.63 33.47
C GLU A 151 3.70 13.46 32.24
N SER A 152 2.66 14.09 31.70
CA SER A 152 2.65 15.09 30.64
C SER A 152 3.68 16.21 30.84
N VAL A 153 4.58 16.37 29.86
CA VAL A 153 5.37 17.59 29.67
C VAL A 153 4.81 18.34 28.47
N THR A 154 4.15 19.46 28.76
CA THR A 154 3.66 20.43 27.80
C THR A 154 4.84 21.14 27.13
N VAL A 155 5.02 20.98 25.82
CA VAL A 155 5.90 21.84 25.02
C VAL A 155 5.05 22.74 24.14
N THR A 156 4.94 23.99 24.57
CA THR A 156 4.31 25.09 23.84
C THR A 156 5.24 25.54 22.71
N SER A 157 4.82 25.37 21.46
CA SER A 157 5.42 26.03 20.30
C SER A 157 4.34 26.84 19.59
N ALA A 158 4.49 28.16 19.68
CA ALA A 158 3.56 29.15 19.21
C ALA A 158 3.77 29.44 17.72
N LEU A 159 2.93 28.85 16.88
CA LEU A 159 2.41 29.48 15.68
C LEU A 159 0.92 29.69 15.92
N PRO A 160 0.28 30.77 15.41
CA PRO A 160 -1.15 30.97 15.61
C PRO A 160 -1.91 29.80 14.96
N ARG A 161 -2.32 28.83 15.77
CA ARG A 161 -3.34 27.87 15.40
C ARG A 161 -4.60 28.68 15.14
N GLN A 162 -4.94 28.87 13.87
CA GLN A 162 -6.33 29.17 13.56
C GLN A 162 -7.17 28.07 14.22
N PRO A 163 -8.21 28.41 14.98
CA PRO A 163 -9.04 27.42 15.66
C PRO A 163 -9.52 26.41 14.62
N PHE A 164 -9.27 25.14 14.89
CA PHE A 164 -9.91 24.05 14.17
C PHE A 164 -11.41 24.32 14.19
N ASP A 165 -12.03 24.38 13.02
CA ASP A 165 -13.48 24.35 12.95
C ASP A 165 -13.95 22.94 13.33
N HIS A 166 -14.20 22.74 14.63
CA HIS A 166 -14.75 21.53 15.22
C HIS A 166 -16.27 21.39 14.98
N THR A 167 -16.88 22.17 14.08
CA THR A 167 -18.35 22.17 13.90
C THR A 167 -18.91 20.83 13.40
N ALA A 168 -18.09 19.96 12.80
CA ALA A 168 -18.52 18.62 12.41
C ALA A 168 -18.21 17.61 13.52
N THR A 169 -19.21 17.28 14.34
CA THR A 169 -19.15 16.25 15.39
C THR A 169 -18.46 14.98 14.85
N PRO A 170 -17.45 14.43 15.54
CA PRO A 170 -16.81 13.18 15.12
C PRO A 170 -17.85 12.06 15.01
N TRP A 171 -17.61 11.11 14.12
CA TRP A 171 -18.47 9.94 13.95
C TRP A 171 -18.08 8.88 14.98
N VAL A 172 -18.94 8.66 15.97
CA VAL A 172 -18.70 7.73 17.07
C VAL A 172 -19.51 6.45 16.85
N GLY A 173 -18.91 5.30 17.18
CA GLY A 173 -19.60 4.01 17.12
C GLY A 173 -20.87 4.01 17.98
N GLY A 174 -21.96 3.49 17.44
CA GLY A 174 -23.28 3.50 18.07
C GLY A 174 -24.14 4.73 17.75
N ASP A 175 -23.58 5.78 17.12
CA ASP A 175 -24.37 6.92 16.68
C ASP A 175 -25.25 6.58 15.48
N GLU A 176 -26.49 7.11 15.47
CA GLU A 176 -27.28 7.21 14.25
C GLU A 176 -26.94 8.50 13.50
N ARG A 177 -26.52 8.37 12.23
CA ARG A 177 -26.24 9.50 11.34
C ARG A 177 -27.26 9.57 10.22
N ARG A 178 -27.86 10.74 10.03
CA ARG A 178 -28.74 11.04 8.90
C ARG A 178 -27.90 11.59 7.76
N ILE A 179 -27.90 10.89 6.63
CA ILE A 179 -27.17 11.28 5.42
C ILE A 179 -28.16 11.15 4.27
N GLY A 180 -28.38 12.26 3.56
CA GLY A 180 -29.45 12.35 2.57
C GLY A 180 -30.81 11.99 3.18
N ALA A 181 -31.48 11.02 2.55
CA ALA A 181 -32.79 10.51 2.97
C ALA A 181 -32.72 9.35 3.97
N HIS A 182 -31.53 8.85 4.31
CA HIS A 182 -31.36 7.62 5.08
C HIS A 182 -30.73 7.85 6.45
N ARG A 183 -30.98 6.91 7.38
CA ARG A 183 -30.33 6.83 8.69
C ARG A 183 -29.42 5.61 8.77
N TYR A 184 -28.21 5.81 9.24
CA TYR A 184 -27.15 4.82 9.34
C TYR A 184 -26.66 4.72 10.78
N LEU A 185 -26.70 3.51 11.36
CA LEU A 185 -26.16 3.21 12.68
C LEU A 185 -24.69 2.80 12.56
N LEU A 186 -23.77 3.63 13.04
CA LEU A 186 -22.33 3.39 12.94
C LEU A 186 -21.90 2.21 13.82
N HIS A 187 -21.05 1.33 13.30
CA HIS A 187 -20.55 0.17 14.06
C HIS A 187 -19.37 0.48 14.96
N ALA A 188 -18.54 1.44 14.55
CA ALA A 188 -17.33 1.86 15.25
C ALA A 188 -17.03 3.33 14.91
N ASP A 189 -16.07 3.89 15.64
CA ASP A 189 -15.57 5.23 15.36
C ASP A 189 -15.01 5.32 13.93
N SER A 190 -15.24 6.45 13.27
CA SER A 190 -14.72 6.63 11.92
C SER A 190 -13.20 6.71 11.90
N VAL A 191 -12.60 6.13 10.87
CA VAL A 191 -11.21 6.42 10.54
C VAL A 191 -11.17 7.78 9.85
N GLU A 192 -10.43 8.72 10.44
CA GLU A 192 -10.25 10.06 9.89
C GLU A 192 -8.86 10.23 9.26
N GLN A 193 -8.80 10.96 8.15
CA GLN A 193 -7.56 11.38 7.53
C GLN A 193 -7.67 12.85 7.11
N VAL A 194 -6.69 13.66 7.49
CA VAL A 194 -6.63 15.08 7.12
C VAL A 194 -5.62 15.26 5.99
N SER A 195 -5.95 16.12 5.03
CA SER A 195 -5.01 16.55 4.00
C SER A 195 -3.80 17.26 4.61
N ILE A 196 -2.62 17.12 4.00
CA ILE A 196 -1.38 17.80 4.45
C ILE A 196 -1.57 19.32 4.51
N ASP A 197 -2.27 19.88 3.52
CA ASP A 197 -2.57 21.30 3.47
C ASP A 197 -3.80 21.67 4.31
N HIS A 198 -4.36 20.79 5.14
CA HIS A 198 -5.56 21.05 5.96
C HIS A 198 -6.73 21.67 5.17
N SER A 199 -6.87 21.36 3.88
CA SER A 199 -7.97 21.83 3.04
C SER A 199 -9.19 20.92 3.08
N TRP A 200 -9.02 19.64 3.42
CA TRP A 200 -10.11 18.69 3.54
C TRP A 200 -9.84 17.61 4.59
N ASN A 201 -10.94 17.04 5.09
CA ASN A 201 -10.95 15.89 6.00
C ASN A 201 -11.71 14.74 5.33
N TRP A 202 -11.14 13.54 5.40
CA TRP A 202 -11.73 12.29 4.95
C TRP A 202 -12.18 11.50 6.16
N ARG A 203 -13.37 10.90 6.08
CA ARG A 203 -13.95 10.02 7.09
C ARG A 203 -14.43 8.74 6.45
N GLU A 204 -14.17 7.63 7.11
CA GLU A 204 -14.67 6.33 6.70
C GLU A 204 -15.23 5.54 7.89
N ALA A 205 -16.41 4.94 7.71
CA ALA A 205 -17.03 4.09 8.71
C ALA A 205 -17.87 2.97 8.07
N THR A 206 -18.15 1.92 8.84
CA THR A 206 -19.16 0.92 8.50
C THR A 206 -20.42 1.17 9.31
N ALA A 207 -21.58 0.91 8.72
CA ALA A 207 -22.86 1.08 9.37
C ALA A 207 -23.91 0.11 8.85
N ASP A 208 -25.03 0.02 9.55
CA ASP A 208 -26.25 -0.58 9.02
C ASP A 208 -27.29 0.53 8.74
N ARG A 209 -27.93 0.48 7.57
CA ARG A 209 -29.07 1.35 7.26
C ARG A 209 -30.29 0.89 8.07
N VAL A 210 -30.82 1.76 8.94
CA VAL A 210 -31.82 1.37 9.95
C VAL A 210 -33.26 1.45 9.42
N GLN A 211 -33.48 2.16 8.30
CA GLN A 211 -34.81 2.36 7.70
C GLN A 211 -34.95 1.57 6.41
N HIS A 212 -36.10 0.89 6.23
CA HIS A 212 -36.54 0.19 5.02
C HIS A 212 -35.45 -0.70 4.39
N ASP A 213 -35.50 -2.00 4.68
CA ASP A 213 -34.53 -3.01 4.21
C ASP A 213 -33.11 -2.78 4.74
N PRO A 214 -32.74 -3.41 5.87
CA PRO A 214 -31.46 -3.17 6.52
C PRO A 214 -30.30 -3.69 5.65
N LEU A 215 -29.43 -2.77 5.27
CA LEU A 215 -28.23 -3.05 4.49
C LEU A 215 -26.99 -2.67 5.28
N ARG A 216 -25.99 -3.55 5.26
CA ARG A 216 -24.65 -3.19 5.72
C ARG A 216 -23.97 -2.33 4.66
N VAL A 217 -23.41 -1.20 5.07
CA VAL A 217 -22.83 -0.21 4.17
C VAL A 217 -21.48 0.29 4.65
N ARG A 218 -20.68 0.79 3.71
CA ARG A 218 -19.45 1.56 3.95
C ARG A 218 -19.72 3.00 3.58
N LEU A 219 -19.52 3.89 4.53
CA LEU A 219 -19.65 5.33 4.39
C LEU A 219 -18.28 5.94 4.18
N ARG A 220 -18.17 6.80 3.18
CA ARG A 220 -16.95 7.54 2.84
C ARG A 220 -17.31 9.00 2.61
N GLN A 221 -16.88 9.88 3.49
CA GLN A 221 -17.20 11.30 3.44
C GLN A 221 -15.94 12.12 3.24
N LEU A 222 -16.00 13.04 2.28
CA LEU A 222 -15.06 14.14 2.16
C LEU A 222 -15.72 15.41 2.69
N GLN A 223 -15.11 16.03 3.70
CA GLN A 223 -15.45 17.36 4.20
C GLN A 223 -14.43 18.36 3.68
N VAL A 224 -14.86 19.34 2.90
CA VAL A 224 -14.05 20.49 2.49
C VAL A 224 -14.01 21.48 3.65
N VAL A 225 -12.81 21.78 4.14
CA VAL A 225 -12.55 22.76 5.20
C VAL A 225 -12.18 24.11 4.58
N ARG A 226 -11.39 24.08 3.50
CA ARG A 226 -10.97 25.27 2.76
C ARG A 226 -11.12 25.00 1.27
N ASP A 227 -11.64 25.99 0.55
CA ASP A 227 -11.81 25.90 -0.90
C ASP A 227 -10.45 26.06 -1.59
N THR A 228 -9.80 24.94 -1.88
CA THR A 228 -8.53 24.85 -2.58
C THR A 228 -8.67 23.93 -3.78
N SER A 229 -7.76 24.06 -4.76
CA SER A 229 -7.73 23.16 -5.92
C SER A 229 -7.53 21.68 -5.54
N THR A 230 -6.83 21.42 -4.42
CA THR A 230 -6.63 20.09 -3.84
C THR A 230 -7.92 19.52 -3.26
N ALA A 231 -8.68 20.31 -2.49
CA ALA A 231 -9.97 19.92 -1.95
C ALA A 231 -11.02 19.72 -3.06
N GLN A 232 -11.08 20.63 -4.03
CA GLN A 232 -12.01 20.52 -5.15
C GLN A 232 -11.72 19.28 -6.01
N ARG A 233 -10.44 19.02 -6.33
CA ARG A 233 -10.03 17.78 -7.02
C ARG A 233 -10.50 16.54 -6.26
N ARG A 234 -10.25 16.49 -4.95
CA ARG A 234 -10.64 15.34 -4.12
C ARG A 234 -12.17 15.16 -4.08
N ARG A 235 -12.92 16.25 -4.08
CA ARG A 235 -14.39 16.23 -4.14
C ARG A 235 -14.88 15.67 -5.47
N ASP A 236 -14.29 16.12 -6.58
CA ASP A 236 -14.62 15.64 -7.91
C ASP A 236 -14.28 14.15 -8.09
N GLU A 237 -13.21 13.66 -7.46
CA GLU A 237 -12.87 12.23 -7.41
C GLU A 237 -13.96 11.38 -6.73
N VAL A 238 -14.46 11.81 -5.57
CA VAL A 238 -15.54 11.11 -4.85
C VAL A 238 -16.83 11.12 -5.66
N ARG A 239 -17.17 12.27 -6.25
CA ARG A 239 -18.34 12.42 -7.13
C ARG A 239 -18.24 11.50 -8.35
N ALA A 240 -17.08 11.49 -9.02
CA ALA A 240 -16.83 10.61 -10.16
C ALA A 240 -16.99 9.14 -9.79
N GLN A 241 -16.52 8.74 -8.60
CA GLN A 241 -16.69 7.38 -8.10
C GLN A 241 -18.17 7.03 -7.90
N GLY A 242 -18.94 7.92 -7.28
CA GLY A 242 -20.38 7.76 -7.13
C GLY A 242 -21.11 7.64 -8.47
N HIS A 243 -20.76 8.45 -9.47
CA HIS A 243 -21.33 8.35 -10.81
C HIS A 243 -20.98 7.04 -11.53
N LEU A 244 -19.74 6.56 -11.40
CA LEU A 244 -19.32 5.26 -11.94
C LEU A 244 -20.17 4.13 -11.35
N LEU A 245 -20.33 4.13 -10.02
CA LEU A 245 -21.12 3.11 -9.32
C LEU A 245 -22.63 3.24 -9.56
N ARG A 246 -23.15 4.44 -9.81
CA ARG A 246 -24.54 4.60 -10.27
C ARG A 246 -24.79 3.93 -11.62
N LYS A 247 -23.79 3.95 -12.51
CA LYS A 247 -23.87 3.35 -13.85
C LYS A 247 -23.63 1.84 -13.86
N LEU A 248 -22.66 1.37 -13.06
CA LEU A 248 -22.15 -0.01 -13.14
C LEU A 248 -22.35 -0.84 -11.87
N GLY A 249 -22.70 -0.22 -10.75
CA GLY A 249 -22.83 -0.88 -9.44
C GLY A 249 -23.81 -2.05 -9.46
N GLY A 250 -23.51 -3.07 -8.66
CA GLY A 250 -24.27 -4.33 -8.60
C GLY A 250 -24.04 -5.27 -9.80
N ARG A 251 -23.44 -4.79 -10.91
CA ARG A 251 -23.17 -5.64 -12.07
C ARG A 251 -21.91 -6.47 -11.85
N GLY A 252 -22.06 -7.79 -12.01
CA GLY A 252 -20.92 -8.71 -12.07
C GLY A 252 -20.03 -8.69 -10.84
N GLY A 253 -20.54 -8.30 -9.66
CA GLY A 253 -19.76 -8.22 -8.41
C GLY A 253 -19.21 -6.84 -8.06
N LEU A 254 -19.51 -5.79 -8.84
CA LEU A 254 -19.20 -4.40 -8.42
C LEU A 254 -20.08 -3.97 -7.25
N PRO A 255 -19.55 -3.15 -6.31
CA PRO A 255 -20.31 -2.65 -5.19
C PRO A 255 -21.50 -1.81 -5.67
N SER A 256 -22.65 -1.99 -5.04
CA SER A 256 -23.83 -1.17 -5.31
C SER A 256 -23.71 0.17 -4.58
N LEU A 257 -24.08 1.24 -5.27
CA LEU A 257 -24.28 2.54 -4.64
C LEU A 257 -25.59 2.51 -3.85
N ASP A 258 -25.52 2.79 -2.56
CA ASP A 258 -26.72 3.00 -1.73
C ASP A 258 -27.14 4.47 -1.82
N ASP A 259 -26.20 5.38 -1.60
CA ASP A 259 -26.45 6.82 -1.67
C ASP A 259 -25.19 7.61 -2.10
N LEU A 260 -25.42 8.76 -2.72
CA LEU A 260 -24.40 9.79 -2.98
C LEU A 260 -25.02 11.14 -2.61
N THR A 261 -24.68 11.63 -1.43
CA THR A 261 -25.18 12.90 -0.90
C THR A 261 -24.14 13.99 -1.08
N GLU A 262 -24.57 15.13 -1.62
CA GLU A 262 -23.74 16.33 -1.81
C GLU A 262 -24.32 17.50 -1.02
N GLU A 263 -23.60 17.95 0.00
CA GLU A 263 -23.92 19.11 0.82
C GLU A 263 -22.96 20.26 0.48
N ALA A 264 -23.18 21.46 1.01
CA ALA A 264 -22.35 22.63 0.68
C ALA A 264 -20.84 22.35 0.87
N ALA A 265 -20.47 21.80 2.03
CA ALA A 265 -19.09 21.51 2.41
C ALA A 265 -18.75 20.01 2.49
N ALA A 266 -19.71 19.10 2.26
CA ALA A 266 -19.49 17.66 2.39
C ALA A 266 -19.94 16.90 1.13
N THR A 267 -19.26 15.81 0.82
CA THR A 267 -19.68 14.84 -0.20
C THR A 267 -19.52 13.45 0.37
N THR A 268 -20.64 12.73 0.49
CA THR A 268 -20.70 11.41 1.12
C THR A 268 -21.09 10.35 0.10
N LEU A 269 -20.25 9.34 -0.04
CA LEU A 269 -20.46 8.14 -0.84
C LEU A 269 -20.80 6.97 0.09
N VAL A 270 -21.98 6.37 -0.10
CA VAL A 270 -22.43 5.20 0.65
C VAL A 270 -22.55 4.02 -0.29
N THR A 271 -21.80 2.95 -0.01
CA THR A 271 -21.80 1.72 -0.83
C THR A 271 -22.20 0.51 0.00
N VAL A 272 -22.99 -0.38 -0.59
CA VAL A 272 -23.39 -1.64 0.04
C VAL A 272 -22.17 -2.53 0.25
N LEU A 273 -22.00 -3.03 1.47
CA LEU A 273 -20.96 -3.98 1.82
C LEU A 273 -21.45 -5.41 1.58
N PRO A 274 -20.73 -6.20 0.76
CA PRO A 274 -21.04 -7.62 0.60
C PRO A 274 -20.89 -8.38 1.93
N SER A 275 -21.75 -9.38 2.15
CA SER A 275 -21.70 -10.24 3.33
C SER A 275 -20.94 -11.54 3.01
N GLY A 276 -19.96 -11.88 3.85
CA GLY A 276 -19.15 -13.09 3.74
C GLY A 276 -17.71 -12.86 4.20
N PRO A 277 -16.88 -13.92 4.23
CA PRO A 277 -15.46 -13.76 4.51
C PRO A 277 -14.76 -12.98 3.39
N SER A 278 -13.75 -12.18 3.74
CA SER A 278 -12.85 -11.62 2.75
C SER A 278 -12.05 -12.73 2.04
N TRP A 279 -11.45 -12.43 0.89
CA TRP A 279 -10.54 -13.36 0.22
C TRP A 279 -9.42 -13.79 1.16
N ARG A 280 -8.89 -12.88 2.00
CA ARG A 280 -7.91 -13.20 3.05
C ARG A 280 -8.45 -14.20 4.05
N GLN A 281 -9.67 -14.03 4.55
CA GLN A 281 -10.22 -14.94 5.54
C GLN A 281 -10.55 -16.32 4.93
N ALA A 282 -10.92 -16.36 3.66
CA ALA A 282 -11.30 -17.58 2.98
C ALA A 282 -10.12 -18.38 2.39
N PHE A 283 -9.07 -17.69 1.94
CA PHE A 283 -7.94 -18.23 1.18
C PHE A 283 -6.60 -17.63 1.61
N GLY A 284 -6.54 -17.04 2.81
CA GLY A 284 -5.35 -16.40 3.33
C GLY A 284 -4.14 -17.33 3.30
N PRO A 285 -2.92 -16.76 3.30
CA PRO A 285 -1.72 -17.56 3.25
C PRO A 285 -1.73 -18.53 4.43
N THR A 286 -1.77 -19.82 4.11
CA THR A 286 -1.56 -20.88 5.07
C THR A 286 -0.12 -21.34 4.95
N ASP A 287 0.57 -21.55 6.08
CA ASP A 287 1.87 -22.22 6.10
C ASP A 287 1.77 -23.69 5.66
N THR A 288 0.55 -24.19 5.51
CA THR A 288 0.23 -25.51 5.01
C THR A 288 -0.14 -25.46 3.53
N ARG A 289 0.21 -26.53 2.83
CA ARG A 289 -0.16 -26.73 1.43
C ARG A 289 -1.67 -26.64 1.26
N LEU A 290 -2.10 -25.80 0.32
CA LEU A 290 -3.52 -25.56 0.08
C LEU A 290 -4.18 -26.83 -0.50
N ALA A 291 -5.23 -27.31 0.14
CA ALA A 291 -5.95 -28.50 -0.33
C ALA A 291 -6.54 -28.27 -1.72
N ARG A 292 -6.56 -29.32 -2.56
CA ARG A 292 -7.05 -29.26 -3.95
C ARG A 292 -8.42 -28.58 -4.10
N PHE A 293 -9.35 -28.84 -3.20
CA PHE A 293 -10.67 -28.21 -3.19
C PHE A 293 -10.61 -26.70 -2.94
N ALA A 294 -9.76 -26.26 -2.01
CA ALA A 294 -9.57 -24.84 -1.73
C ALA A 294 -8.88 -24.14 -2.92
N ALA A 295 -7.95 -24.81 -3.62
CA ALA A 295 -7.30 -24.29 -4.82
C ALA A 295 -8.30 -24.11 -5.97
N ALA A 296 -9.21 -25.07 -6.17
CA ALA A 296 -10.34 -24.92 -7.08
C ALA A 296 -11.25 -23.75 -6.69
N GLY A 297 -11.48 -23.53 -5.39
CA GLY A 297 -12.20 -22.38 -4.86
C GLY A 297 -11.54 -21.04 -5.22
N VAL A 298 -10.23 -20.92 -5.05
CA VAL A 298 -9.44 -19.74 -5.43
C VAL A 298 -9.60 -19.43 -6.92
N LEU A 299 -9.47 -20.43 -7.79
CA LEU A 299 -9.64 -20.25 -9.23
C LEU A 299 -11.08 -19.84 -9.60
N GLY A 300 -12.08 -20.40 -8.92
CA GLY A 300 -13.47 -20.01 -9.09
C GLY A 300 -13.71 -18.54 -8.75
N ALA A 301 -13.21 -18.10 -7.60
CA ALA A 301 -13.33 -16.71 -7.17
C ALA A 301 -12.54 -15.75 -8.08
N ALA A 302 -11.32 -16.12 -8.50
CA ALA A 302 -10.51 -15.34 -9.44
C ALA A 302 -11.23 -15.13 -10.78
N ALA A 303 -11.90 -16.17 -11.30
CA ALA A 303 -12.67 -16.06 -12.53
C ALA A 303 -13.84 -15.08 -12.42
N GLU A 304 -14.46 -14.98 -11.24
CA GLU A 304 -15.53 -14.01 -10.99
C GLU A 304 -14.98 -12.59 -10.87
N VAL A 305 -13.86 -12.38 -10.16
CA VAL A 305 -13.17 -11.08 -10.12
C VAL A 305 -12.81 -10.63 -11.53
N CYS A 306 -12.27 -11.51 -12.38
CA CYS A 306 -12.02 -11.20 -13.78
C CYS A 306 -13.29 -10.82 -14.55
N ALA A 307 -14.43 -11.44 -14.27
CA ALA A 307 -15.70 -11.04 -14.87
C ALA A 307 -16.12 -9.64 -14.43
N THR A 308 -15.93 -9.28 -13.15
CA THR A 308 -16.14 -7.92 -12.62
C THR A 308 -15.24 -6.90 -13.32
N LEU A 309 -13.95 -7.21 -13.44
CA LEU A 309 -12.98 -6.34 -14.10
C LEU A 309 -13.31 -6.13 -15.58
N ALA A 310 -13.85 -7.13 -16.26
CA ALA A 310 -14.31 -6.98 -17.64
C ALA A 310 -15.42 -5.93 -17.79
N VAL A 311 -16.26 -5.73 -16.76
CA VAL A 311 -17.28 -4.66 -16.73
C VAL A 311 -16.61 -3.30 -16.60
N LEU A 312 -15.63 -3.14 -15.70
CA LEU A 312 -14.88 -1.88 -15.53
C LEU A 312 -14.07 -1.53 -16.79
N HIS A 313 -13.36 -2.50 -17.35
CA HIS A 313 -12.54 -2.32 -18.56
C HIS A 313 -13.41 -1.98 -19.77
N GLY A 314 -14.61 -2.59 -19.89
CA GLY A 314 -15.58 -2.24 -20.91
C GLY A 314 -16.12 -0.81 -20.81
N ALA A 315 -15.98 -0.17 -19.64
CA ALA A 315 -16.28 1.24 -19.42
C ALA A 315 -15.04 2.16 -19.55
N GLY A 316 -13.89 1.62 -19.96
CA GLY A 316 -12.65 2.38 -20.16
C GLY A 316 -11.86 2.67 -18.88
N THR A 317 -12.17 1.97 -17.77
CA THR A 317 -11.53 2.19 -16.46
C THR A 317 -10.93 0.89 -15.92
N SER A 318 -10.09 0.96 -14.89
CA SER A 318 -9.45 -0.22 -14.28
C SER A 318 -9.33 -0.05 -12.77
N HIS A 319 -9.47 -1.13 -12.01
CA HIS A 319 -9.59 -1.07 -10.54
C HIS A 319 -8.30 -0.58 -9.86
N ARG A 320 -7.14 -1.09 -10.27
CA ARG A 320 -5.76 -0.72 -9.87
C ARG A 320 -5.39 -0.84 -8.40
N ALA A 321 -6.32 -1.22 -7.53
CA ALA A 321 -6.06 -1.46 -6.10
C ALA A 321 -6.65 -2.79 -5.61
N LEU A 322 -6.52 -3.86 -6.39
CA LEU A 322 -6.94 -5.19 -5.94
C LEU A 322 -5.95 -5.80 -4.94
N GLY A 323 -6.51 -6.45 -3.93
CA GLY A 323 -5.83 -7.18 -2.86
C GLY A 323 -6.83 -8.02 -2.05
N PRO A 324 -6.38 -8.80 -1.06
CA PRO A 324 -7.23 -9.80 -0.39
C PRO A 324 -8.43 -9.19 0.34
N ASP A 325 -8.28 -7.96 0.83
CA ASP A 325 -9.32 -7.28 1.59
C ASP A 325 -10.26 -6.46 0.69
N SER A 326 -9.93 -6.36 -0.61
CA SER A 326 -10.80 -5.72 -1.62
C SER A 326 -11.89 -6.65 -2.16
N ILE A 327 -11.86 -7.94 -1.81
CA ILE A 327 -12.77 -8.96 -2.34
C ILE A 327 -13.43 -9.71 -1.17
N VAL A 328 -14.75 -9.90 -1.27
CA VAL A 328 -15.55 -10.70 -0.34
C VAL A 328 -16.21 -11.85 -1.08
N LEU A 329 -16.24 -13.03 -0.46
CA LEU A 329 -16.90 -14.20 -0.99
C LEU A 329 -18.32 -14.31 -0.43
N THR A 330 -19.29 -14.00 -1.28
CA THR A 330 -20.70 -13.89 -0.94
C THR A 330 -21.47 -15.21 -1.11
N GLY A 331 -22.41 -15.44 -0.19
CA GLY A 331 -23.36 -16.55 -0.24
C GLY A 331 -22.72 -17.95 -0.13
N ARG A 332 -23.56 -18.99 -0.21
CA ARG A 332 -23.11 -20.39 -0.10
C ARG A 332 -22.25 -20.84 -1.28
N THR A 333 -22.43 -20.22 -2.44
CA THR A 333 -21.67 -20.51 -3.65
C THR A 333 -20.33 -19.76 -3.72
N ARG A 334 -20.00 -18.96 -2.69
CA ARG A 334 -18.76 -18.15 -2.58
C ARG A 334 -18.49 -17.30 -3.81
N ARG A 335 -19.48 -16.51 -4.23
CA ARG A 335 -19.30 -15.59 -5.36
C ARG A 335 -18.44 -14.40 -4.96
N ALA A 336 -17.44 -14.04 -5.76
CA ALA A 336 -16.56 -12.92 -5.48
C ALA A 336 -17.26 -11.58 -5.79
N ALA A 337 -17.27 -10.68 -4.81
CA ALA A 337 -17.72 -9.31 -4.94
C ALA A 337 -16.62 -8.35 -4.49
N LEU A 338 -16.46 -7.24 -5.20
CA LEU A 338 -15.53 -6.17 -4.81
C LEU A 338 -16.15 -5.28 -3.74
N VAL A 339 -15.32 -4.86 -2.78
CA VAL A 339 -15.73 -4.00 -1.67
C VAL A 339 -15.82 -2.53 -2.10
N ASP A 340 -15.02 -2.11 -3.07
CA ASP A 340 -15.04 -0.75 -3.63
C ASP A 340 -14.74 -0.76 -5.15
N GLY A 341 -14.73 0.44 -5.75
CA GLY A 341 -14.35 0.63 -7.16
C GLY A 341 -12.86 0.86 -7.36
N GLY A 342 -12.05 0.64 -6.32
CA GLY A 342 -10.63 0.92 -6.29
C GLY A 342 -10.32 2.36 -6.67
N LEU A 343 -9.35 2.50 -7.57
CA LEU A 343 -8.86 3.77 -8.10
C LEU A 343 -9.46 4.07 -9.48
N ALA A 344 -10.53 3.40 -9.92
CA ALA A 344 -10.97 3.43 -11.33
C ALA A 344 -11.19 4.81 -11.95
N VAL A 345 -11.59 5.80 -11.16
CA VAL A 345 -11.85 7.18 -11.60
C VAL A 345 -10.72 8.17 -11.27
N LEU A 346 -9.69 7.71 -10.56
CA LEU A 346 -8.59 8.58 -10.11
C LEU A 346 -7.53 8.72 -11.19
N THR A 347 -6.82 9.84 -11.20
CA THR A 347 -5.64 9.96 -12.07
C THR A 347 -4.52 9.06 -11.55
N PRO A 348 -3.90 8.20 -12.38
CA PRO A 348 -2.80 7.34 -11.94
C PRO A 348 -1.65 8.10 -11.28
N GLN A 349 -1.27 7.65 -10.09
CA GLN A 349 -0.14 8.20 -9.34
C GLN A 349 0.96 7.16 -9.18
N PRO A 350 2.25 7.56 -9.22
CA PRO A 350 3.36 6.68 -8.87
C PRO A 350 3.20 6.11 -7.45
N GLY A 351 3.41 4.80 -7.31
CA GLY A 351 3.34 4.09 -6.04
C GLY A 351 1.92 3.76 -5.56
N GLU A 352 0.88 4.01 -6.35
CA GLU A 352 -0.51 3.64 -6.02
C GLU A 352 -0.73 2.12 -5.91
N GLY A 353 -1.86 1.71 -5.32
CA GLY A 353 -2.22 0.30 -5.17
C GLY A 353 -1.62 -0.37 -3.92
N ILE A 354 -2.00 -1.63 -3.71
CA ILE A 354 -1.75 -2.35 -2.46
C ILE A 354 -0.33 -2.97 -2.47
N PRO A 355 0.51 -2.71 -1.44
CA PRO A 355 1.82 -3.34 -1.32
C PRO A 355 1.76 -4.87 -1.43
N GLY A 356 2.72 -5.47 -2.14
CA GLY A 356 2.77 -6.92 -2.41
C GLY A 356 1.92 -7.38 -3.60
N TYR A 357 0.91 -6.61 -4.01
CA TYR A 357 0.09 -6.88 -5.21
C TYR A 357 0.30 -5.85 -6.31
N ARG A 358 0.94 -4.72 -5.99
CA ARG A 358 1.26 -3.64 -6.91
C ARG A 358 2.03 -4.17 -8.12
N ALA A 359 1.52 -3.89 -9.33
CA ALA A 359 2.23 -4.20 -10.55
C ALA A 359 3.49 -3.31 -10.69
N PRO A 360 4.60 -3.79 -11.25
CA PRO A 360 5.86 -3.05 -11.31
C PRO A 360 5.73 -1.65 -11.91
N GLU A 361 4.93 -1.50 -12.97
CA GLU A 361 4.70 -0.23 -13.66
C GLU A 361 3.97 0.82 -12.80
N GLN A 362 3.19 0.42 -11.79
CA GLN A 362 2.53 1.37 -10.89
C GLN A 362 3.54 2.17 -10.06
N HIS A 363 4.78 1.71 -9.89
CA HIS A 363 5.83 2.48 -9.21
C HIS A 363 6.32 3.69 -10.02
N ARG A 364 6.19 3.64 -11.35
CA ARG A 364 6.70 4.70 -12.25
C ARG A 364 5.63 5.73 -12.58
N GLY A 365 4.35 5.37 -12.44
CA GLY A 365 3.22 6.16 -12.96
C GLY A 365 3.14 6.07 -14.50
N GLY A 366 1.95 6.34 -15.06
CA GLY A 366 1.79 6.53 -16.52
C GLY A 366 1.65 5.28 -17.40
N GLY A 367 1.31 4.11 -16.85
CA GLY A 367 1.08 2.87 -17.61
C GLY A 367 -0.38 2.67 -18.07
N CYS A 368 -0.59 1.73 -19.01
CA CYS A 368 -1.93 1.22 -19.31
C CYS A 368 -2.51 0.54 -18.07
N ALA A 369 -3.71 0.97 -17.66
CA ALA A 369 -4.32 0.56 -16.40
C ALA A 369 -4.89 -0.86 -16.42
N THR A 370 -5.19 -1.40 -17.60
CA THR A 370 -5.79 -2.74 -17.75
C THR A 370 -4.82 -3.90 -17.42
N PRO A 371 -3.56 -3.90 -17.91
CA PRO A 371 -2.55 -4.87 -17.51
C PRO A 371 -2.28 -4.92 -16.00
N VAL A 372 -2.51 -3.82 -15.27
CA VAL A 372 -2.35 -3.75 -13.81
C VAL A 372 -3.32 -4.70 -13.11
N ASP A 373 -4.60 -4.67 -13.49
CA ASP A 373 -5.60 -5.53 -12.86
C ASP A 373 -5.32 -7.02 -13.12
N ILE A 374 -4.79 -7.35 -14.31
CA ILE A 374 -4.38 -8.72 -14.68
C ILE A 374 -3.27 -9.21 -13.74
N TYR A 375 -2.25 -8.38 -13.51
CA TYR A 375 -1.18 -8.69 -12.56
C TYR A 375 -1.74 -8.89 -11.15
N GLN A 376 -2.61 -7.99 -10.68
CA GLN A 376 -3.13 -8.04 -9.32
C GLN A 376 -4.00 -9.29 -9.07
N VAL A 377 -4.81 -9.72 -10.03
CA VAL A 377 -5.57 -10.98 -9.90
C VAL A 377 -4.62 -12.18 -9.88
N ALA A 378 -3.60 -12.20 -10.75
CA ALA A 378 -2.62 -13.28 -10.74
C ALA A 378 -1.81 -13.31 -9.43
N ALA A 379 -1.50 -12.16 -8.86
CA ALA A 379 -0.82 -12.04 -7.57
C ALA A 379 -1.68 -12.57 -6.42
N LEU A 380 -2.99 -12.35 -6.44
CA LEU A 380 -3.93 -12.95 -5.49
C LEU A 380 -3.96 -14.47 -5.57
N VAL A 381 -4.07 -15.01 -6.78
CA VAL A 381 -4.05 -16.47 -7.00
C VAL A 381 -2.71 -17.05 -6.53
N TYR A 382 -1.60 -16.46 -6.97
CA TYR A 382 -0.26 -16.91 -6.60
C TYR A 382 -0.05 -16.91 -5.08
N HIS A 383 -0.45 -15.83 -4.42
CA HIS A 383 -0.30 -15.71 -2.97
C HIS A 383 -1.15 -16.73 -2.22
N SER A 384 -2.42 -16.90 -2.60
CA SER A 384 -3.24 -17.94 -2.00
C SER A 384 -2.63 -19.33 -2.17
N MET A 385 -2.07 -19.64 -3.35
CA MET A 385 -1.50 -20.98 -3.62
C MET A 385 -0.16 -21.25 -2.91
N THR A 386 0.67 -20.23 -2.70
CA THR A 386 2.07 -20.39 -2.25
C THR A 386 2.34 -19.86 -0.85
N GLY A 387 1.36 -19.19 -0.24
CA GLY A 387 1.51 -18.51 1.04
C GLY A 387 2.30 -17.20 0.97
N HIS A 388 2.86 -16.84 -0.19
CA HIS A 388 3.70 -15.65 -0.37
C HIS A 388 3.27 -14.84 -1.60
N PRO A 389 3.25 -13.49 -1.54
CA PRO A 389 3.00 -12.68 -2.73
C PRO A 389 4.11 -12.88 -3.78
N PRO A 390 3.81 -12.68 -5.08
CA PRO A 390 4.81 -12.83 -6.13
C PRO A 390 5.95 -11.82 -5.97
N SER A 391 7.17 -12.26 -6.24
CA SER A 391 8.33 -11.37 -6.28
C SER A 391 8.31 -10.59 -7.60
N PRO A 392 8.45 -9.25 -7.56
CA PRO A 392 8.44 -8.42 -8.77
C PRO A 392 9.68 -8.62 -9.66
N TYR A 393 10.69 -9.36 -9.19
CA TYR A 393 11.93 -9.61 -9.93
C TYR A 393 11.98 -11.00 -10.54
N ALA A 394 11.56 -12.01 -9.78
CA ALA A 394 11.59 -13.40 -10.21
C ALA A 394 10.54 -14.18 -9.42
N THR A 395 9.41 -14.47 -10.05
CA THR A 395 8.35 -15.29 -9.44
C THR A 395 8.60 -16.76 -9.77
N PRO A 396 8.80 -17.63 -8.76
CA PRO A 396 8.91 -19.07 -8.96
C PRO A 396 7.61 -19.66 -9.54
N PRO A 397 7.67 -20.81 -10.22
CA PRO A 397 6.47 -21.52 -10.65
C PRO A 397 5.70 -22.08 -9.44
N ILE A 398 4.37 -22.02 -9.48
CA ILE A 398 3.50 -22.58 -8.42
C ILE A 398 3.68 -24.09 -8.31
N ARG A 399 3.97 -24.77 -9.42
CA ARG A 399 4.19 -26.23 -9.46
C ARG A 399 5.32 -26.70 -8.53
N ALA A 400 6.24 -25.82 -8.16
CA ALA A 400 7.28 -26.12 -7.16
C ALA A 400 6.69 -26.36 -5.76
N SER A 401 5.58 -25.72 -5.43
CA SER A 401 4.85 -25.87 -4.15
C SER A 401 3.61 -26.76 -4.29
N LEU A 402 3.01 -26.84 -5.48
CA LEU A 402 1.82 -27.63 -5.78
C LEU A 402 2.02 -28.49 -7.05
N PRO A 403 2.62 -29.69 -6.94
CA PRO A 403 2.80 -30.61 -8.07
C PRO A 403 1.56 -30.92 -8.93
N GLU A 404 0.34 -30.97 -8.36
CA GLU A 404 -0.92 -31.12 -9.13
C GLU A 404 -1.30 -29.90 -9.96
N TRP A 405 -0.58 -28.80 -9.83
CA TRP A 405 -0.81 -27.61 -10.63
C TRP A 405 -0.36 -27.84 -12.07
N SER A 406 -1.29 -27.76 -13.02
CA SER A 406 -0.97 -28.01 -14.43
C SER A 406 0.04 -27.00 -14.96
N GLU A 407 0.99 -27.46 -15.76
CA GLU A 407 1.98 -26.62 -16.46
C GLU A 407 1.34 -25.47 -17.24
N HIS A 408 0.23 -25.73 -17.94
CA HIS A 408 -0.47 -24.70 -18.70
C HIS A 408 -0.98 -23.52 -17.85
N LEU A 409 -1.54 -23.80 -16.68
CA LEU A 409 -2.02 -22.76 -15.76
C LEU A 409 -0.87 -22.01 -15.10
N ASP A 410 0.23 -22.70 -14.81
CA ASP A 410 1.44 -22.11 -14.28
C ASP A 410 2.03 -21.09 -15.26
N ASP A 411 2.23 -21.51 -16.51
CA ASP A 411 2.74 -20.65 -17.58
C ASP A 411 1.82 -19.44 -17.80
N LEU A 412 0.51 -19.64 -17.73
CA LEU A 412 -0.46 -18.54 -17.83
C LEU A 412 -0.33 -17.55 -16.67
N LEU A 413 -0.25 -18.02 -15.43
CA LEU A 413 -0.10 -17.17 -14.25
C LEU A 413 1.22 -16.41 -14.30
N LEU A 414 2.33 -17.07 -14.64
CA LEU A 414 3.63 -16.43 -14.78
C LEU A 414 3.63 -15.35 -15.88
N ARG A 415 2.96 -15.59 -17.02
CA ARG A 415 2.75 -14.54 -18.02
C ARG A 415 1.91 -13.37 -17.50
N CYS A 416 0.92 -13.61 -16.65
CA CYS A 416 0.14 -12.53 -16.03
C CYS A 416 0.97 -11.72 -15.01
N LEU A 417 1.97 -12.35 -14.40
CA LEU A 417 2.91 -11.76 -13.44
C LEU A 417 4.17 -11.18 -14.09
N ASP A 418 4.24 -11.14 -15.43
CA ASP A 418 5.40 -10.61 -16.13
C ASP A 418 5.62 -9.13 -15.76
N PRO A 419 6.85 -8.72 -15.40
CA PRO A 419 7.16 -7.33 -15.11
C PRO A 419 6.88 -6.37 -16.27
N ASP A 420 6.92 -6.85 -17.50
CA ASP A 420 6.53 -6.11 -18.70
C ASP A 420 5.02 -6.26 -18.96
N PRO A 421 4.23 -5.17 -18.83
CA PRO A 421 2.78 -5.23 -19.01
C PRO A 421 2.36 -5.64 -20.43
N SER A 422 3.21 -5.48 -21.44
CA SER A 422 2.91 -5.84 -22.83
C SER A 422 2.94 -7.35 -23.08
N ARG A 423 3.59 -8.12 -22.21
CA ARG A 423 3.70 -9.59 -22.30
C ARG A 423 2.54 -10.32 -21.63
N ARG A 424 1.70 -9.60 -20.88
CA ARG A 424 0.56 -10.17 -20.16
C ARG A 424 -0.59 -10.50 -21.12
N PRO A 425 -1.41 -11.53 -20.85
CA PRO A 425 -2.54 -11.90 -21.69
C PRO A 425 -3.55 -10.76 -21.89
N VAL A 426 -4.21 -10.75 -23.06
CA VAL A 426 -5.14 -9.68 -23.44
C VAL A 426 -6.48 -9.84 -22.73
N GLY A 427 -6.67 -9.05 -21.68
CA GLY A 427 -7.96 -8.72 -21.08
C GLY A 427 -8.54 -9.78 -20.13
N PRO A 428 -9.39 -9.34 -19.18
CA PRO A 428 -9.81 -10.17 -18.06
C PRO A 428 -10.78 -11.30 -18.46
N ARG A 429 -11.47 -11.21 -19.61
CA ARG A 429 -12.38 -12.27 -20.07
C ARG A 429 -11.66 -13.57 -20.42
N ALA A 430 -10.53 -13.47 -21.11
CA ALA A 430 -9.71 -14.64 -21.46
C ALA A 430 -9.15 -15.30 -20.19
N LEU A 431 -8.67 -14.47 -19.25
CA LEU A 431 -8.18 -14.95 -17.95
C LEU A 431 -9.27 -15.64 -17.13
N ALA A 432 -10.50 -15.10 -17.12
CA ALA A 432 -11.65 -15.73 -16.46
C ALA A 432 -11.95 -17.13 -17.03
N ALA A 433 -11.89 -17.29 -18.34
CA ALA A 433 -12.13 -18.58 -18.99
C ALA A 433 -11.07 -19.61 -18.59
N ALA A 434 -9.79 -19.21 -18.60
CA ALA A 434 -8.70 -20.09 -18.20
C ALA A 434 -8.79 -20.51 -16.72
N PHE A 435 -9.15 -19.60 -15.82
CA PHE A 435 -9.37 -19.96 -14.41
C PHE A 435 -10.56 -20.91 -14.20
N ARG A 436 -11.65 -20.75 -14.97
CA ARG A 436 -12.78 -21.71 -14.92
C ARG A 436 -12.35 -23.10 -15.38
N GLU A 437 -11.54 -23.18 -16.42
CA GLU A 437 -11.03 -24.45 -16.91
C GLU A 437 -10.08 -25.09 -15.90
N GLY A 438 -9.16 -24.32 -15.32
CA GLY A 438 -8.29 -24.81 -14.26
C GLY A 438 -9.05 -25.30 -13.03
N ARG A 439 -10.11 -24.58 -12.63
CA ARG A 439 -11.02 -25.04 -11.57
C ARG A 439 -11.65 -26.39 -11.90
N ARG A 440 -12.11 -26.58 -13.14
CA ARG A 440 -12.74 -27.82 -13.60
C ARG A 440 -11.76 -28.99 -13.49
N LEU A 441 -10.53 -28.82 -13.97
CA LEU A 441 -9.46 -29.82 -13.88
C LEU A 441 -9.11 -30.15 -12.42
N LEU A 442 -8.96 -29.13 -11.56
CA LEU A 442 -8.73 -29.35 -10.13
C LEU A 442 -9.94 -29.97 -9.41
N SER A 443 -11.15 -29.88 -9.95
CA SER A 443 -12.33 -30.47 -9.31
C SER A 443 -12.56 -31.94 -9.69
N GLN A 444 -12.01 -32.40 -10.83
CA GLN A 444 -12.35 -33.71 -11.41
C GLN A 444 -11.48 -34.90 -10.93
N GLY A 445 -10.43 -34.68 -10.12
CA GLY A 445 -9.41 -35.72 -9.95
C GLY A 445 -8.56 -35.83 -11.22
N ASP A 446 -7.25 -36.06 -11.13
CA ASP A 446 -6.52 -36.43 -12.36
C ASP A 446 -6.99 -37.83 -12.73
N THR A 447 -7.56 -37.99 -13.94
CA THR A 447 -7.96 -39.29 -14.51
C THR A 447 -6.83 -39.86 -15.36
N ARG A 448 -5.60 -39.83 -14.83
CA ARG A 448 -4.43 -40.42 -15.48
C ARG A 448 -3.64 -41.29 -14.54
#